data_AF-A0A7C3QNG0-F1
#
_entry.id   AF-A0A7C3QNG0-F1
#
_cell.length_a   1.000
_cell.length_b   1.000
_cell.length_c   1.000
_cell.angle_alpha   90.00
_cell.angle_beta   90.00
_cell.angle_gamma   90.00
#
_symmetry.space_group_name_H-M   'P 1'
#
loop_
_entity.id
_entity.type
_entity.pdbx_description
1 polymer ?
#
loop_
_entity_poly.entity_id
_entity_poly.type
_entity_poly.pdbx_seq_one_letter_code
_entity_poly.pdbx_strand_id
1 'polypeptide(L)'
;MSLTLKLLMSILIVASAVNAEATLPTEKQLKKFLKKNVVRNPQVKLNSVTVIEQQTHKDLPGWDILLLNMELTYQKKEIKAPELIFVKDGFIVPDIAQVETGNSYKKDIKPSVPEALYDDAHLLFGNKEAKHKLLVFSDPMCPFCQEVVPAMMKAAQKHPETLALYYYHLPLLRIHPVSDVLTRVMHVAQHEGKLDAVKKIYKMKIDYKETDTTKILAAVKKDTGYVVSAEKIDAKEVREAIKKDEETASRMMVTGTPSIYVDGKWDKTRDGYKKLID
;
A
#
# COMPACT_ATOMS: atom_id res chain seq x y z
N MET A 1 29.05 -42.50 -52.72
CA MET A 1 27.62 -42.76 -52.39
C MET A 1 27.38 -42.12 -51.04
N SER A 2 27.10 -40.82 -50.94
CA SER A 2 25.77 -40.19 -51.05
C SER A 2 24.65 -41.06 -50.48
N LEU A 3 24.09 -40.65 -49.33
CA LEU A 3 22.65 -40.46 -49.14
C LEU A 3 22.40 -39.95 -47.71
N THR A 4 22.21 -38.65 -47.62
CA THR A 4 21.62 -37.94 -46.49
C THR A 4 20.16 -38.38 -46.36
N LEU A 5 19.83 -39.14 -45.31
CA LEU A 5 18.45 -39.50 -45.00
C LEU A 5 17.83 -38.40 -44.12
N LYS A 6 17.23 -37.40 -44.77
CA LYS A 6 16.28 -36.48 -44.13
C LYS A 6 14.96 -37.22 -43.93
N LEU A 7 14.65 -37.63 -42.70
CA LEU A 7 13.31 -38.07 -42.35
C LEU A 7 12.57 -36.92 -41.66
N LEU A 8 11.50 -36.46 -42.31
CA LEU A 8 10.63 -35.37 -41.87
C LEU A 8 10.02 -35.70 -40.50
N MET A 9 10.26 -34.83 -39.52
CA MET A 9 9.44 -34.75 -38.32
C MET A 9 8.15 -34.03 -38.72
N SER A 10 7.11 -34.80 -39.00
CA SER A 10 5.75 -34.29 -39.22
C SER A 10 5.20 -33.73 -37.91
N ILE A 11 5.30 -32.41 -37.75
CA ILE A 11 4.60 -31.67 -36.69
C ILE A 11 3.11 -31.69 -37.05
N LEU A 12 2.36 -32.55 -36.37
CA LEU A 12 0.90 -32.50 -36.40
C LEU A 12 0.47 -31.24 -35.61
N ILE A 13 0.24 -30.13 -36.31
CA ILE A 13 -0.41 -28.96 -35.73
C ILE A 13 -1.88 -29.31 -35.60
N VAL A 14 -2.31 -29.72 -34.41
CA VAL A 14 -3.73 -29.71 -34.07
C VAL A 14 -4.15 -28.25 -33.97
N ALA A 15 -4.75 -27.73 -35.05
CA ALA A 15 -5.43 -26.45 -35.05
C ALA A 15 -6.72 -26.58 -34.24
N SER A 16 -6.64 -26.29 -32.94
CA SER A 16 -7.82 -26.03 -32.11
C SER A 16 -7.97 -24.53 -31.90
N ALA A 17 -8.93 -23.96 -32.63
CA ALA A 17 -9.70 -22.74 -32.38
C ALA A 17 -8.95 -21.45 -31.98
N VAL A 18 -9.19 -20.43 -32.80
CA VAL A 18 -8.88 -19.01 -32.62
C VAL A 18 -9.11 -18.56 -31.17
N ASN A 19 -8.05 -18.42 -30.38
CA ASN A 19 -8.05 -17.50 -29.26
C ASN A 19 -8.12 -16.10 -29.87
N ALA A 20 -9.28 -15.44 -29.79
CA ALA A 20 -9.25 -14.01 -29.71
C ALA A 20 -8.60 -13.69 -28.36
N GLU A 21 -7.27 -13.56 -28.33
CA GLU A 21 -6.61 -12.87 -27.23
C GLU A 21 -7.28 -11.50 -27.15
N ALA A 22 -8.12 -11.29 -26.13
CA ALA A 22 -8.58 -9.97 -25.78
C ALA A 22 -7.33 -9.19 -25.35
N THR A 23 -6.64 -8.58 -26.32
CA THR A 23 -5.42 -7.83 -26.08
C THR A 23 -5.73 -6.70 -25.11
N LEU A 24 -5.02 -6.67 -23.99
CA LEU A 24 -5.10 -5.57 -23.04
C LEU A 24 -4.90 -4.23 -23.77
N PRO A 25 -5.50 -3.12 -23.31
CA PRO A 25 -5.42 -1.85 -23.99
C PRO A 25 -3.97 -1.35 -23.99
N THR A 26 -3.49 -0.90 -25.15
CA THR A 26 -2.19 -0.22 -25.26
C THR A 26 -2.18 1.06 -24.41
N GLU A 27 -1.00 1.56 -24.01
CA GLU A 27 -0.88 2.84 -23.29
C GLU A 27 -1.61 3.98 -24.02
N LYS A 28 -1.53 4.02 -25.36
CA LYS A 28 -2.23 5.02 -26.18
C LYS A 28 -3.76 4.94 -25.99
N GLN A 29 -4.32 3.73 -25.93
CA GLN A 29 -5.75 3.52 -25.68
C GLN A 29 -6.11 3.89 -24.24
N LEU A 30 -5.30 3.50 -23.24
CA LEU A 30 -5.48 3.86 -21.83
C LEU A 30 -5.48 5.38 -21.63
N LYS A 31 -4.49 6.09 -22.19
CA LYS A 31 -4.41 7.56 -22.12
C LYS A 31 -5.63 8.23 -22.73
N LYS A 32 -6.10 7.74 -23.89
CA LYS A 32 -7.32 8.25 -24.53
C LYS A 32 -8.54 8.05 -23.63
N PHE A 33 -8.69 6.86 -23.04
CA PHE A 33 -9.79 6.55 -22.12
C PHE A 33 -9.74 7.41 -20.85
N LEU A 34 -8.61 7.42 -20.15
CA LEU A 34 -8.43 8.12 -18.88
C LEU A 34 -8.58 9.63 -19.04
N LYS A 35 -8.01 10.23 -20.09
CA LYS A 35 -8.19 11.66 -20.39
C LYS A 35 -9.65 12.02 -20.63
N LYS A 36 -10.45 11.12 -21.21
CA LYS A 36 -11.86 11.38 -21.53
C LYS A 36 -12.79 11.14 -20.33
N ASN A 37 -12.56 10.08 -19.55
CA ASN A 37 -13.53 9.57 -18.60
C ASN A 37 -13.15 9.81 -17.12
N VAL A 38 -11.85 9.91 -16.83
CA VAL A 38 -11.31 10.01 -15.47
C VAL A 38 -10.75 11.40 -15.18
N VAL A 39 -9.83 11.89 -16.01
CA VAL A 39 -9.20 13.21 -15.87
C VAL A 39 -10.12 14.28 -16.45
N ARG A 40 -11.18 14.62 -15.71
CA ARG A 40 -12.24 15.55 -16.17
C ARG A 40 -11.83 17.03 -16.14
N ASN A 41 -10.84 17.40 -15.35
CA ASN A 41 -10.39 18.79 -15.27
C ASN A 41 -9.50 19.12 -16.49
N PRO A 42 -9.91 20.06 -17.37
CA PRO A 42 -9.18 20.38 -18.59
C PRO A 42 -7.79 21.01 -18.35
N GLN A 43 -7.54 21.54 -17.16
CA GLN A 43 -6.24 22.08 -16.77
C GLN A 43 -5.22 20.99 -16.37
N VAL A 44 -5.67 19.74 -16.21
CA VAL A 44 -4.81 18.62 -15.85
C VAL A 44 -4.30 17.94 -17.12
N LYS A 45 -2.98 17.87 -17.28
CA LYS A 45 -2.33 17.16 -18.38
C LYS A 45 -1.98 15.75 -17.93
N LEU A 46 -2.48 14.73 -18.65
CA LEU A 46 -2.04 13.34 -18.49
C LEU A 46 -0.77 13.10 -19.32
N ASN A 47 0.37 12.93 -18.67
CA ASN A 47 1.67 12.77 -19.31
C ASN A 47 1.94 11.33 -19.73
N SER A 48 1.80 10.39 -18.81
CA SER A 48 2.04 8.95 -19.00
C SER A 48 1.07 8.12 -18.18
N VAL A 49 0.88 6.85 -18.59
CA VAL A 49 0.10 5.87 -17.85
C VAL A 49 0.87 4.56 -17.86
N THR A 50 1.12 4.00 -16.69
CA THR A 50 1.84 2.73 -16.55
C THR A 50 0.94 1.72 -15.85
N VAL A 51 0.81 0.52 -16.40
CA VAL A 51 0.20 -0.61 -15.70
C VAL A 51 1.20 -1.09 -14.66
N ILE A 52 0.85 -0.99 -13.37
CA ILE A 52 1.70 -1.45 -12.26
C ILE A 52 1.42 -2.91 -11.91
N GLU A 53 0.18 -3.35 -12.11
CA GLU A 53 -0.23 -4.71 -11.82
C GLU A 53 -1.51 -5.05 -12.60
N GLN A 54 -1.60 -6.30 -13.04
CA GLN A 54 -2.83 -6.88 -13.58
C GLN A 54 -3.30 -7.97 -12.61
N GLN A 55 -4.56 -7.90 -12.21
CA GLN A 55 -5.18 -8.86 -11.31
C GLN A 55 -6.46 -9.43 -11.94
N THR A 56 -6.92 -10.55 -11.37
CA THR A 56 -8.26 -11.10 -11.60
C THR A 56 -9.02 -11.14 -10.28
N HIS A 57 -10.35 -11.25 -10.32
CA HIS A 57 -11.17 -11.36 -9.11
C HIS A 57 -12.21 -12.46 -9.27
N LYS A 58 -12.36 -13.31 -8.24
CA LYS A 58 -13.27 -14.47 -8.26
C LYS A 58 -14.72 -14.10 -8.58
N ASP A 59 -15.17 -12.95 -8.08
CA ASP A 59 -16.54 -12.47 -8.26
C ASP A 59 -16.73 -11.69 -9.58
N LEU A 60 -15.64 -11.51 -10.36
CA LEU A 60 -15.64 -10.84 -11.66
C LEU A 60 -14.99 -11.73 -12.74
N PRO A 61 -15.56 -12.91 -13.04
CA PRO A 61 -14.97 -13.84 -14.00
C PRO A 61 -14.83 -13.23 -15.41
N GLY A 62 -13.65 -13.38 -15.99
CA GLY A 62 -13.29 -12.86 -17.31
C GLY A 62 -13.04 -11.35 -17.36
N TRP A 63 -12.96 -10.67 -16.22
CA TRP A 63 -12.50 -9.28 -16.16
C TRP A 63 -11.03 -9.23 -15.75
N ASP A 64 -10.25 -8.51 -16.55
CA ASP A 64 -8.92 -8.06 -16.18
C ASP A 64 -9.02 -6.77 -15.36
N ILE A 65 -8.27 -6.70 -14.28
CA ILE A 65 -8.25 -5.55 -13.37
C ILE A 65 -6.88 -4.94 -13.47
N LEU A 66 -6.80 -3.76 -14.10
CA LEU A 66 -5.54 -3.06 -14.30
C LEU A 66 -5.40 -2.00 -13.22
N LEU A 67 -4.38 -2.17 -12.40
CA LEU A 67 -3.92 -1.16 -11.47
C LEU A 67 -2.85 -0.34 -12.19
N LEU A 68 -3.06 0.96 -12.23
CA LEU A 68 -2.32 1.90 -13.03
C LEU A 68 -1.69 2.97 -12.14
N ASN A 69 -0.59 3.54 -12.59
CA ASN A 69 -0.10 4.82 -12.12
C ASN A 69 -0.19 5.85 -13.25
N MET A 70 -0.83 6.98 -12.98
CA MET A 70 -0.91 8.11 -13.90
C MET A 70 0.08 9.20 -13.46
N GLU A 71 0.87 9.69 -14.41
CA GLU A 71 1.66 10.90 -14.19
C GLU A 71 0.91 12.09 -14.79
N LEU A 72 0.54 13.02 -13.92
CA LEU A 72 -0.26 14.18 -14.24
C LEU A 72 0.54 15.45 -14.00
N THR A 73 0.24 16.51 -14.76
CA THR A 73 0.67 17.87 -14.44
C THR A 73 -0.55 18.76 -14.22
N TYR A 74 -0.58 19.45 -13.08
CA TYR A 74 -1.59 20.46 -12.76
C TYR A 74 -0.89 21.70 -12.18
N GLN A 75 -1.14 22.88 -12.75
CA GLN A 75 -0.51 24.14 -12.30
C GLN A 75 1.03 24.04 -12.15
N LYS A 76 1.71 23.45 -13.14
CA LYS A 76 3.17 23.19 -13.14
C LYS A 76 3.67 22.23 -12.06
N LYS A 77 2.79 21.60 -11.28
CA LYS A 77 3.14 20.55 -10.31
C LYS A 77 2.91 19.18 -10.92
N GLU A 78 3.87 18.29 -10.74
CA GLU A 78 3.73 16.87 -11.07
C GLU A 78 2.97 16.15 -9.97
N ILE A 79 2.04 15.29 -10.37
CA ILE A 79 1.17 14.52 -9.49
C ILE A 79 1.17 13.09 -9.98
N LYS A 80 1.48 12.15 -9.10
CA LYS A 80 1.27 10.71 -9.34
C LYS A 80 -0.07 10.32 -8.76
N ALA A 81 -0.94 9.78 -9.60
CA ALA A 81 -2.28 9.37 -9.21
C ALA A 81 -2.49 7.90 -9.59
N PRO A 82 -2.59 7.00 -8.62
CA PRO A 82 -2.96 5.62 -8.92
C PRO A 82 -4.40 5.58 -9.45
N GLU A 83 -4.71 4.61 -10.30
CA GLU A 83 -6.06 4.36 -10.79
C GLU A 83 -6.28 2.86 -10.97
N LEU A 84 -7.52 2.41 -10.84
CA LEU A 84 -7.93 1.05 -11.15
C LEU A 84 -8.97 1.09 -12.27
N ILE A 85 -8.82 0.23 -13.26
CA ILE A 85 -9.83 0.06 -14.32
C ILE A 85 -10.11 -1.42 -14.52
N PHE A 86 -11.29 -1.70 -15.07
CA PHE A 86 -11.68 -3.08 -15.41
C PHE A 86 -11.78 -3.18 -16.92
N VAL A 87 -11.21 -4.25 -17.47
CA VAL A 87 -11.15 -4.51 -18.90
C VAL A 87 -11.78 -5.86 -19.18
N LYS A 88 -12.63 -5.91 -20.21
CA LYS A 88 -13.19 -7.16 -20.72
C LYS A 88 -13.62 -6.97 -22.16
N ASP A 89 -13.25 -7.90 -23.04
CA ASP A 89 -13.72 -7.98 -24.43
C ASP A 89 -13.61 -6.64 -25.21
N GLY A 90 -12.51 -5.91 -25.00
CA GLY A 90 -12.26 -4.60 -25.64
C GLY A 90 -12.96 -3.40 -24.98
N PHE A 91 -13.73 -3.62 -23.91
CA PHE A 91 -14.34 -2.57 -23.11
C PHE A 91 -13.46 -2.21 -21.92
N ILE A 92 -13.44 -0.93 -21.58
CA ILE A 92 -12.88 -0.42 -20.32
C ILE A 92 -14.02 0.21 -19.54
N VAL A 93 -14.21 -0.22 -18.30
CA VAL A 93 -15.14 0.42 -17.37
C VAL A 93 -14.36 1.04 -16.20
N PRO A 94 -14.73 2.27 -15.80
CA PRO A 94 -14.03 2.96 -14.72
C PRO A 94 -14.43 2.44 -13.34
N ASP A 95 -15.51 1.68 -13.22
CA ASP A 95 -15.94 1.10 -11.95
C ASP A 95 -16.88 -0.08 -12.21
N ILE A 96 -16.90 -1.03 -11.27
CA ILE A 96 -17.91 -2.08 -11.16
C ILE A 96 -18.38 -2.05 -9.71
N ALA A 97 -19.69 -2.02 -9.50
CA ALA A 97 -20.28 -2.07 -8.17
C ALA A 97 -21.09 -3.34 -7.97
N GLN A 98 -21.09 -3.85 -6.74
CA GLN A 98 -21.96 -4.95 -6.33
C GLN A 98 -23.41 -4.46 -6.28
N VAL A 99 -24.32 -5.20 -6.91
CA VAL A 99 -25.74 -4.80 -7.00
C VAL A 99 -26.40 -4.74 -5.63
N GLU A 100 -26.11 -5.72 -4.76
CA GLU A 100 -26.77 -5.85 -3.46
C GLU A 100 -26.36 -4.76 -2.47
N THR A 101 -25.06 -4.44 -2.43
CA THR A 101 -24.51 -3.53 -1.42
C THR A 101 -24.25 -2.12 -1.96
N GLY A 102 -24.23 -1.94 -3.29
CA GLY A 102 -23.77 -0.73 -3.95
C GLY A 102 -22.26 -0.48 -3.81
N ASN A 103 -21.51 -1.42 -3.21
CA ASN A 103 -20.07 -1.24 -2.99
C ASN A 103 -19.29 -1.37 -4.29
N SER A 104 -18.44 -0.38 -4.56
CA SER A 104 -17.49 -0.39 -5.68
C SER A 104 -16.36 -1.38 -5.41
N TYR A 105 -16.05 -2.21 -6.41
CA TYR A 105 -14.89 -3.10 -6.39
C TYR A 105 -13.56 -2.34 -6.31
N LYS A 106 -13.50 -1.07 -6.70
CA LYS A 106 -12.29 -0.23 -6.51
C LYS A 106 -11.91 -0.06 -5.05
N LYS A 107 -12.88 -0.10 -4.15
CA LYS A 107 -12.62 -0.03 -2.70
C LYS A 107 -12.14 -1.37 -2.14
N ASP A 108 -12.38 -2.44 -2.90
CA ASP A 108 -12.20 -3.82 -2.50
C ASP A 108 -10.96 -4.48 -3.12
N ILE A 109 -10.20 -3.76 -3.93
CA ILE A 109 -9.00 -4.25 -4.60
C ILE A 109 -7.87 -3.26 -4.34
N LYS A 110 -6.67 -3.79 -4.06
CA LYS A 110 -5.44 -3.03 -3.85
C LYS A 110 -4.27 -3.73 -4.55
N PRO A 111 -3.22 -2.98 -4.91
CA PRO A 111 -1.98 -3.58 -5.38
C PRO A 111 -1.41 -4.55 -4.35
N SER A 112 -0.76 -5.60 -4.84
CA SER A 112 0.12 -6.41 -4.00
C SER A 112 1.36 -5.62 -3.61
N VAL A 113 1.94 -5.93 -2.45
CA VAL A 113 3.13 -5.23 -1.94
C VAL A 113 4.36 -5.65 -2.77
N PRO A 114 5.06 -4.72 -3.44
CA PRO A 114 6.33 -5.02 -4.07
C PRO A 114 7.40 -5.37 -3.03
N GLU A 115 8.31 -6.29 -3.34
CA GLU A 115 9.36 -6.74 -2.41
C GLU A 115 10.22 -5.59 -1.86
N ALA A 116 10.41 -4.53 -2.65
CA ALA A 116 11.14 -3.33 -2.26
C ALA A 116 10.51 -2.53 -1.10
N LEU A 117 9.27 -2.82 -0.71
CA LEU A 117 8.62 -2.24 0.47
C LEU A 117 8.84 -3.06 1.75
N TYR A 118 9.59 -4.17 1.66
CA TYR A 118 10.04 -4.93 2.82
C TYR A 118 11.49 -4.57 3.17
N ASP A 119 11.76 -3.28 3.37
CA ASP A 119 13.10 -2.75 3.65
C ASP A 119 13.43 -2.62 5.14
N ASP A 120 14.73 -2.60 5.47
CA ASP A 120 15.23 -2.55 6.85
C ASP A 120 14.79 -1.27 7.61
N ALA A 121 14.50 -0.17 6.91
CA ALA A 121 14.06 1.07 7.55
C ALA A 121 12.62 0.96 8.09
N HIS A 122 11.78 0.14 7.47
CA HIS A 122 10.40 -0.09 7.91
C HIS A 122 10.25 -1.31 8.82
N LEU A 123 11.26 -2.18 8.94
CA LEU A 123 11.21 -3.30 9.86
C LEU A 123 11.12 -2.81 11.32
N LEU A 124 9.96 -3.04 11.95
CA LEU A 124 9.67 -2.58 13.30
C LEU A 124 9.84 -3.70 14.35
N PHE A 125 9.36 -4.91 14.05
CA PHE A 125 9.47 -6.08 14.92
C PHE A 125 9.69 -7.37 14.12
N GLY A 126 10.27 -8.38 14.77
CA GLY A 126 10.56 -9.66 14.15
C GLY A 126 11.90 -9.68 13.43
N ASN A 127 12.16 -10.75 12.68
CA ASN A 127 13.37 -10.95 11.88
C ASN A 127 13.05 -10.66 10.40
N LYS A 128 13.92 -9.95 9.68
CA LYS A 128 13.72 -9.73 8.22
C LYS A 128 13.71 -11.02 7.40
N GLU A 129 14.36 -12.06 7.91
CA GLU A 129 14.40 -13.41 7.33
C GLU A 129 13.22 -14.28 7.78
N ALA A 130 12.25 -13.72 8.50
CA ALA A 130 11.09 -14.47 8.95
C ALA A 130 10.29 -15.04 7.78
N LYS A 131 9.66 -16.21 8.03
CA LYS A 131 8.89 -16.94 7.02
C LYS A 131 7.78 -16.11 6.38
N HIS A 132 7.13 -15.23 7.15
CA HIS A 132 6.00 -14.43 6.70
C HIS A 132 6.24 -12.95 6.96
N LYS A 133 5.85 -12.11 5.99
CA LYS A 133 6.01 -10.65 6.05
C LYS A 133 4.66 -9.97 6.22
N LEU A 134 4.54 -9.19 7.27
CA LEU A 134 3.41 -8.31 7.54
C LEU A 134 3.80 -6.89 7.18
N LEU A 135 2.95 -6.17 6.46
CA LEU A 135 3.09 -4.73 6.24
C LEU A 135 1.85 -4.03 6.76
N VAL A 136 2.02 -2.96 7.54
CA VAL A 136 0.90 -2.15 8.02
C VAL A 136 1.11 -0.66 7.73
N PHE A 137 0.12 -0.05 7.09
CA PHE A 137 -0.04 1.41 7.07
C PHE A 137 -0.92 1.82 8.25
N SER A 138 -0.40 2.70 9.12
CA SER A 138 -1.08 3.00 10.37
C SER A 138 -0.93 4.44 10.86
N ASP A 139 -1.95 4.87 11.60
CA ASP A 139 -2.02 6.12 12.33
C ASP A 139 -2.15 5.79 13.84
N PRO A 140 -1.23 6.25 14.72
CA PRO A 140 -1.30 5.94 16.15
C PRO A 140 -2.56 6.46 16.86
N MET A 141 -3.26 7.43 16.27
CA MET A 141 -4.49 8.00 16.84
C MET A 141 -5.77 7.47 16.21
N CYS A 142 -5.67 6.63 15.18
CA CYS A 142 -6.84 5.96 14.63
C CYS A 142 -7.34 4.88 15.60
N PRO A 143 -8.62 4.91 16.06
CA PRO A 143 -9.14 3.93 17.02
C PRO A 143 -8.96 2.48 16.57
N PHE A 144 -9.22 2.18 15.29
CA PHE A 144 -9.03 0.84 14.74
C PHE A 144 -7.55 0.41 14.73
N CYS A 145 -6.62 1.34 14.58
CA CYS A 145 -5.20 1.04 14.65
C CYS A 145 -4.78 0.71 16.09
N GLN A 146 -5.32 1.46 17.07
CA GLN A 146 -5.09 1.21 18.49
C GLN A 146 -5.58 -0.17 18.95
N GLU A 147 -6.65 -0.69 18.32
CA GLU A 147 -7.15 -2.05 18.58
C GLU A 147 -6.25 -3.15 17.99
N VAL A 148 -5.78 -2.97 16.75
CA VAL A 148 -5.17 -4.07 15.98
C VAL A 148 -3.64 -4.06 16.03
N VAL A 149 -3.01 -2.91 15.81
CA VAL A 149 -1.56 -2.84 15.56
C VAL A 149 -0.72 -3.22 16.78
N PRO A 150 -1.07 -2.84 18.02
CA PRO A 150 -0.35 -3.33 19.20
C PRO A 150 -0.34 -4.85 19.35
N ALA A 151 -1.40 -5.53 18.91
CA ALA A 151 -1.45 -6.99 18.91
C ALA A 151 -0.51 -7.59 17.85
N MET A 152 -0.45 -7.00 16.65
CA MET A 152 0.50 -7.40 15.61
C MET A 152 1.96 -7.20 16.06
N MET A 153 2.28 -6.06 16.67
CA MET A 153 3.61 -5.80 17.24
C MET A 153 3.99 -6.86 18.27
N LYS A 154 3.06 -7.21 19.17
CA LYS A 154 3.26 -8.26 20.17
C LYS A 154 3.46 -9.65 19.54
N ALA A 155 2.74 -9.97 18.48
CA ALA A 155 2.87 -11.22 17.75
C ALA A 155 4.25 -11.34 17.07
N ALA A 156 4.66 -10.33 16.29
CA ALA A 156 5.98 -10.32 15.65
C ALA A 156 7.13 -10.33 16.66
N GLN A 157 6.97 -9.65 17.80
CA GLN A 157 7.96 -9.70 18.89
C GLN A 157 8.07 -11.10 19.53
N LYS A 158 6.96 -11.85 19.63
CA LYS A 158 6.93 -13.19 20.23
C LYS A 158 7.37 -14.30 19.27
N HIS A 159 7.13 -14.12 17.97
CA HIS A 159 7.41 -15.11 16.92
C HIS A 159 8.35 -14.52 15.87
N PRO A 160 9.58 -14.10 16.24
CA PRO A 160 10.44 -13.32 15.36
C PRO A 160 10.91 -14.09 14.12
N GLU A 161 11.04 -15.42 14.20
CA GLU A 161 11.39 -16.27 13.04
C GLU A 161 10.19 -16.55 12.12
N THR A 162 8.97 -16.30 12.59
CA THR A 162 7.74 -16.55 11.84
C THR A 162 7.22 -15.28 11.18
N LEU A 163 7.27 -14.15 11.87
CA LEU A 163 6.68 -12.89 11.44
C LEU A 163 7.71 -11.76 11.42
N ALA A 164 7.81 -11.07 10.29
CA ALA A 164 8.45 -9.76 10.16
C ALA A 164 7.36 -8.69 10.05
N LEU A 165 7.34 -7.69 10.93
CA LEU A 165 6.39 -6.58 10.87
C LEU A 165 7.07 -5.33 10.32
N TYR A 166 6.66 -4.93 9.12
CA TYR A 166 7.03 -3.69 8.47
C TYR A 166 5.95 -2.64 8.71
N TYR A 167 6.37 -1.46 9.15
CA TYR A 167 5.48 -0.39 9.60
C TYR A 167 5.67 0.85 8.72
N TYR A 168 4.57 1.33 8.14
CA TYR A 168 4.51 2.57 7.35
C TYR A 168 3.61 3.59 8.05
N HIS A 169 4.12 4.81 8.20
CA HIS A 169 3.36 5.91 8.80
C HIS A 169 2.33 6.47 7.81
N LEU A 170 1.07 6.57 8.24
CA LEU A 170 0.02 7.23 7.46
C LEU A 170 -0.83 8.10 8.39
N PRO A 171 -0.32 9.26 8.86
CA PRO A 171 -1.05 10.12 9.78
C PRO A 171 -2.27 10.74 9.08
N LEU A 172 -3.47 10.54 9.62
CA LEU A 172 -4.72 11.04 9.03
C LEU A 172 -4.97 12.49 9.49
N LEU A 173 -4.11 13.42 9.07
CA LEU A 173 -4.01 14.79 9.63
C LEU A 173 -5.30 15.62 9.62
N ARG A 174 -6.26 15.30 8.74
CA ARG A 174 -7.59 15.97 8.75
C ARG A 174 -8.45 15.56 9.93
N ILE A 175 -8.23 14.36 10.46
CA ILE A 175 -9.00 13.77 11.55
C ILE A 175 -8.18 13.83 12.84
N HIS A 176 -6.89 13.45 12.78
CA HIS A 176 -5.96 13.43 13.91
C HIS A 176 -4.70 14.29 13.63
N PRO A 177 -4.78 15.64 13.71
CA PRO A 177 -3.62 16.52 13.55
C PRO A 177 -2.40 16.14 14.43
N VAL A 178 -2.63 15.65 15.65
CA VAL A 178 -1.56 15.27 16.59
C VAL A 178 -0.67 14.15 16.03
N SER A 179 -1.19 13.34 15.11
CA SER A 179 -0.45 12.25 14.49
C SER A 179 0.74 12.72 13.66
N ASP A 180 0.76 13.98 13.19
CA ASP A 180 1.95 14.56 12.53
C ASP A 180 3.19 14.47 13.43
N VAL A 181 3.07 14.91 14.67
CA VAL A 181 4.19 14.90 15.63
C VAL A 181 4.43 13.48 16.12
N LEU A 182 3.37 12.71 16.40
CA LEU A 182 3.52 11.36 16.94
C LEU A 182 4.19 10.39 15.95
N THR A 183 3.88 10.44 14.65
CA THR A 183 4.56 9.58 13.67
C THR A 183 6.04 9.94 13.53
N ARG A 184 6.39 11.23 13.56
CA ARG A 184 7.80 11.67 13.56
C ARG A 184 8.55 11.22 14.82
N VAL A 185 7.92 11.32 15.99
CA VAL A 185 8.45 10.76 17.24
C VAL A 185 8.65 9.25 17.13
N MET A 186 7.66 8.51 16.61
CA MET A 186 7.74 7.05 16.44
C MET A 186 8.86 6.65 15.49
N HIS A 187 9.02 7.37 14.38
CA HIS A 187 10.10 7.14 13.41
C HIS A 187 11.48 7.30 14.08
N VAL A 188 11.70 8.40 14.80
CA VAL A 188 12.95 8.61 15.54
C VAL A 188 13.15 7.52 16.61
N ALA A 189 12.10 7.19 17.36
CA ALA A 189 12.16 6.15 18.39
C ALA A 189 12.54 4.79 17.80
N GLN A 190 12.00 4.41 16.63
CA GLN A 190 12.35 3.18 15.94
C GLN A 190 13.83 3.15 15.55
N HIS A 191 14.32 4.22 14.92
CA HIS A 191 15.73 4.33 14.52
C HIS A 191 16.71 4.33 15.71
N GLU A 192 16.26 4.74 16.90
CA GLU A 192 17.05 4.65 18.14
C GLU A 192 16.86 3.34 18.92
N GLY A 193 16.11 2.38 18.37
CA GLY A 193 15.80 1.11 19.04
C GLY A 193 14.88 1.25 20.26
N LYS A 194 14.18 2.37 20.42
CA LYS A 194 13.24 2.66 21.51
C LYS A 194 11.83 2.12 21.21
N LEU A 195 11.74 0.85 20.82
CA LEU A 195 10.52 0.20 20.36
C LEU A 195 9.40 0.15 21.42
N ASP A 196 9.75 0.24 22.71
CA ASP A 196 8.75 0.35 23.78
C ASP A 196 7.98 1.68 23.73
N ALA A 197 8.64 2.77 23.34
CA ALA A 197 7.98 4.06 23.15
C ALA A 197 6.95 4.00 22.02
N VAL A 198 7.33 3.38 20.88
CA VAL A 198 6.43 3.16 19.74
C VAL A 198 5.15 2.43 20.17
N LYS A 199 5.28 1.36 20.96
CA LYS A 199 4.13 0.60 21.49
C LYS A 199 3.26 1.42 22.45
N LYS A 200 3.88 2.25 23.29
CA LYS A 200 3.15 3.08 24.28
C LYS A 200 2.41 4.25 23.64
N ILE A 201 2.91 4.79 22.52
CA ILE A 201 2.25 5.88 21.78
C ILE A 201 0.82 5.49 21.36
N TYR A 202 0.59 4.24 20.97
CA TYR A 202 -0.74 3.71 20.66
C TYR A 202 -1.74 3.71 21.84
N LYS A 203 -1.25 3.91 23.06
CA LYS A 203 -2.06 3.92 24.28
C LYS A 203 -2.17 5.31 24.91
N MET A 204 -1.53 6.31 24.31
CA MET A 204 -1.55 7.68 24.81
C MET A 204 -2.96 8.23 24.77
N LYS A 205 -3.33 8.93 25.85
CA LYS A 205 -4.59 9.68 25.92
C LYS A 205 -4.27 11.16 25.75
N ILE A 206 -4.09 11.57 24.50
CA ILE A 206 -3.85 12.95 24.09
C ILE A 206 -5.02 13.43 23.23
N ASP A 207 -5.32 14.74 23.29
CA ASP A 207 -6.27 15.33 22.35
C ASP A 207 -5.78 15.10 20.92
N TYR A 208 -6.60 14.43 20.12
CA TYR A 208 -6.28 14.08 18.74
C TYR A 208 -6.14 15.32 17.84
N LYS A 209 -6.66 16.48 18.28
CA LYS A 209 -6.53 17.78 17.60
C LYS A 209 -5.34 18.62 18.05
N GLU A 210 -4.59 18.20 19.07
CA GLU A 210 -3.45 18.97 19.55
C GLU A 210 -2.38 19.11 18.45
N THR A 211 -1.81 20.30 18.32
CA THR A 211 -0.79 20.64 17.30
C THR A 211 0.45 21.29 17.90
N ASP A 212 0.42 21.66 19.17
CA ASP A 212 1.58 22.22 19.87
C ASP A 212 2.62 21.12 20.14
N THR A 213 3.69 21.12 19.34
CA THR A 213 4.80 20.18 19.45
C THR A 213 5.36 20.08 20.87
N THR A 214 5.45 21.19 21.60
CA THR A 214 6.02 21.20 22.96
C THR A 214 5.14 20.41 23.92
N LYS A 215 3.82 20.62 23.85
CA LYS A 215 2.85 19.86 24.66
C LYS A 215 2.84 18.39 24.29
N ILE A 216 2.90 18.07 22.99
CA ILE A 216 2.91 16.69 22.50
C ILE A 216 4.17 15.96 22.99
N LEU A 217 5.35 16.58 22.86
CA LEU A 217 6.60 16.01 23.37
C LEU A 217 6.60 15.82 24.89
N ALA A 218 6.01 16.76 25.64
CA ALA A 218 5.84 16.61 27.08
C ALA A 218 4.91 15.43 27.44
N ALA A 219 3.83 15.23 26.69
CA ALA A 219 2.94 14.08 26.85
C ALA A 219 3.62 12.76 26.48
N VAL A 220 4.38 12.72 25.37
CA VAL A 220 5.20 11.56 24.99
C VAL A 220 6.16 11.20 26.12
N LYS A 221 6.90 12.16 26.66
CA LYS A 221 7.81 11.92 27.79
C LYS A 221 7.08 11.34 28.99
N LYS A 222 5.96 11.92 29.37
CA LYS A 222 5.16 11.49 30.52
C LYS A 222 4.65 10.06 30.37
N ASP A 223 4.07 9.74 29.21
CA ASP A 223 3.34 8.47 29.02
C ASP A 223 4.25 7.33 28.58
N THR A 224 5.34 7.65 27.88
CA THR A 224 6.25 6.63 27.31
C THR A 224 7.58 6.51 28.05
N GLY A 225 8.02 7.57 28.72
CA GLY A 225 9.37 7.73 29.25
C GLY A 225 10.41 8.15 28.21
N TYR A 226 10.03 8.26 26.94
CA TYR A 226 10.93 8.63 25.85
C TYR A 226 11.07 10.15 25.73
N VAL A 227 12.31 10.62 25.63
CA VAL A 227 12.63 12.04 25.46
C VAL A 227 13.27 12.23 24.11
N VAL A 228 12.67 13.08 23.29
CA VAL A 228 13.18 13.48 21.98
C VAL A 228 12.98 14.99 21.83
N SER A 229 13.92 15.66 21.16
CA SER A 229 13.85 17.10 20.96
C SER A 229 13.04 17.45 19.71
N ALA A 230 12.51 18.68 19.66
CA ALA A 230 11.79 19.18 18.49
C ALA A 230 12.69 19.19 17.25
N GLU A 231 13.95 19.60 17.40
CA GLU A 231 14.93 19.64 16.30
C GLU A 231 15.13 18.26 15.67
N LYS A 232 15.16 17.20 16.49
CA LYS A 232 15.36 15.83 16.00
C LYS A 232 14.17 15.31 15.21
N ILE A 233 12.94 15.56 15.67
CA ILE A 233 11.74 15.16 14.92
C ILE A 233 11.42 16.08 13.73
N ASP A 234 12.01 17.27 13.69
CA ASP A 234 11.92 18.23 12.58
C ASP A 234 13.05 18.11 11.56
N ALA A 235 14.01 17.20 11.80
CA ALA A 235 15.10 16.95 10.89
C ALA A 235 14.57 16.59 9.49
N LYS A 236 15.30 17.02 8.45
CA LYS A 236 14.85 16.94 7.06
C LYS A 236 14.54 15.50 6.66
N GLU A 237 15.43 14.58 7.04
CA GLU A 237 15.33 13.15 6.81
C GLU A 237 14.07 12.53 7.43
N VAL A 238 13.66 12.98 8.62
CA VAL A 238 12.45 12.49 9.30
C VAL A 238 11.20 12.93 8.53
N ARG A 239 11.15 14.21 8.12
CA ARG A 239 10.03 14.73 7.31
C ARG A 239 9.95 14.06 5.95
N GLU A 240 11.10 13.82 5.31
CA GLU A 240 11.17 13.10 4.04
C GLU A 240 10.74 11.64 4.17
N ALA A 241 11.08 10.96 5.27
CA ALA A 241 10.64 9.59 5.55
C ALA A 241 9.11 9.51 5.69
N ILE A 242 8.50 10.34 6.54
CA ILE A 242 7.02 10.35 6.70
C ILE A 242 6.31 10.66 5.39
N LYS A 243 6.82 11.65 4.64
CA LYS A 243 6.26 11.98 3.32
C LYS A 243 6.38 10.82 2.34
N LYS A 244 7.50 10.10 2.35
CA LYS A 244 7.70 8.92 1.49
C LYS A 244 6.72 7.80 1.86
N ASP A 245 6.39 7.62 3.13
CA ASP A 245 5.39 6.65 3.58
C ASP A 245 3.99 7.01 3.07
N GLU A 246 3.60 8.28 3.18
CA GLU A 246 2.33 8.80 2.65
C GLU A 246 2.23 8.62 1.12
N GLU A 247 3.31 8.93 0.40
CA GLU A 247 3.39 8.70 -1.05
C GLU A 247 3.31 7.20 -1.38
N THR A 248 3.87 6.34 -0.53
CA THR A 248 3.81 4.88 -0.68
C THR A 248 2.40 4.36 -0.43
N ALA A 249 1.73 4.83 0.62
CA ALA A 249 0.33 4.54 0.88
C ALA A 249 -0.55 4.94 -0.32
N SER A 250 -0.32 6.13 -0.87
CA SER A 250 -1.00 6.58 -2.09
C SER A 250 -0.77 5.62 -3.25
N ARG A 251 0.49 5.27 -3.59
CA ARG A 251 0.77 4.31 -4.68
C ARG A 251 0.13 2.94 -4.47
N MET A 252 0.04 2.50 -3.20
CA MET A 252 -0.62 1.26 -2.79
C MET A 252 -2.16 1.38 -2.71
N MET A 253 -2.73 2.50 -3.17
CA MET A 253 -4.17 2.80 -3.11
C MET A 253 -4.75 2.66 -1.69
N VAL A 254 -3.95 2.95 -0.67
CA VAL A 254 -4.35 2.94 0.73
C VAL A 254 -5.01 4.27 1.05
N THR A 255 -6.28 4.21 1.41
CA THR A 255 -7.13 5.38 1.70
C THR A 255 -7.54 5.49 3.16
N GLY A 256 -7.08 4.56 4.00
CA GLY A 256 -7.42 4.52 5.42
C GLY A 256 -6.56 3.55 6.21
N THR A 257 -6.64 3.67 7.53
CA THR A 257 -5.84 2.90 8.49
C THR A 257 -6.74 2.11 9.46
N PRO A 258 -6.30 0.94 9.95
CA PRO A 258 -5.13 0.21 9.48
C PRO A 258 -5.40 -0.42 8.10
N SER A 259 -4.40 -0.40 7.23
CA SER A 259 -4.35 -1.25 6.04
C SER A 259 -3.22 -2.25 6.19
N ILE A 260 -3.56 -3.53 6.25
CA ILE A 260 -2.64 -4.62 6.61
C ILE A 260 -2.47 -5.54 5.41
N TYR A 261 -1.24 -5.97 5.17
CA TYR A 261 -0.89 -6.95 4.16
C TYR A 261 -0.18 -8.13 4.81
N VAL A 262 -0.46 -9.32 4.31
CA VAL A 262 0.19 -10.58 4.69
C VAL A 262 0.76 -11.19 3.43
N ASP A 263 2.08 -11.41 3.39
CA ASP A 263 2.81 -11.98 2.25
C ASP A 263 2.42 -11.31 0.92
N GLY A 264 2.48 -9.98 0.91
CA GLY A 264 2.18 -9.14 -0.24
C GLY A 264 0.70 -8.96 -0.57
N LYS A 265 -0.23 -9.67 0.10
CA LYS A 265 -1.67 -9.59 -0.20
C LYS A 265 -2.40 -8.77 0.83
N TRP A 266 -3.32 -7.91 0.37
CA TRP A 266 -4.14 -7.10 1.27
C TRP A 266 -5.05 -7.99 2.13
N ASP A 267 -4.91 -7.88 3.45
CA ASP A 267 -5.73 -8.57 4.43
C ASP A 267 -6.85 -7.64 4.93
N LYS A 268 -8.03 -7.79 4.32
CA LYS A 268 -9.24 -7.06 4.73
C LYS A 268 -9.72 -7.43 6.13
N THR A 269 -9.44 -8.64 6.59
CA THR A 269 -9.89 -9.15 7.90
C THR A 269 -9.04 -8.62 9.03
N ARG A 270 -7.81 -8.17 8.73
CA ARG A 270 -6.84 -7.59 9.67
C ARG A 270 -6.33 -8.58 10.72
N ASP A 271 -6.65 -9.86 10.57
CA ASP A 271 -6.32 -10.92 11.51
C ASP A 271 -5.69 -12.14 10.84
N GLY A 272 -5.39 -12.07 9.54
CA GLY A 272 -4.80 -13.17 8.77
C GLY A 272 -3.48 -13.65 9.36
N TYR A 273 -2.71 -12.76 10.00
CA TYR A 273 -1.46 -13.10 10.68
C TYR A 273 -1.64 -14.08 11.86
N LYS A 274 -2.82 -14.13 12.49
CA LYS A 274 -3.07 -15.02 13.63
C LYS A 274 -2.95 -16.49 13.23
N LYS A 275 -3.44 -16.83 12.04
CA LYS A 275 -3.36 -18.18 11.46
C LYS A 275 -1.94 -18.65 11.16
N LEU A 276 -0.95 -17.76 11.24
CA LEU A 276 0.46 -18.06 10.97
C LEU A 276 1.25 -18.38 12.25
N ILE A 277 0.69 -18.08 13.42
CA ILE A 277 1.33 -18.24 14.73
C ILE A 277 0.58 -19.22 15.64
N ASP A 278 -0.57 -19.70 15.18
CA ASP A 278 -1.34 -20.77 15.82
C ASP A 278 -0.69 -22.15 15.60
#